data_AF-A0A2Z6ETN8-F1
#
_entry.id   AF-A0A2Z6ETN8-F1
#
_cell.length_a   1.000
_cell.length_b   1.000
_cell.length_c   1.000
_cell.angle_alpha   90.00
_cell.angle_beta   90.00
_cell.angle_gamma   90.00
#
_symmetry.space_group_name_H-M   'P 1'
#
loop_
_entity.id
_entity.type
_entity.pdbx_description
1 polymer ?
#
loop_
_entity_poly.entity_id
_entity_poly.type
_entity_poly.pdbx_seq_one_letter_code
_entity_poly.pdbx_strand_id
1 'polypeptide(L)'
;MACAIERESLDDTWLVQASLWLASVRGNLDDSLLLEDGKLWLTRRYAPKLEYAVGQTQLNQQLAIARWLATHGESKPETAELTRRWR
;
A
#
# COMPACT_ATOMS: atom_id res chain seq x y z
N MET A 1 -14.79 -2.26 3.95
CA MET A 1 -13.91 -1.83 5.06
C MET A 1 -12.65 -1.23 4.46
N ALA A 2 -12.08 -0.21 5.10
CA ALA A 2 -10.92 0.52 4.59
C ALA A 2 -9.80 0.58 5.64
N CYS A 3 -8.56 0.50 5.19
CA CYS A 3 -7.36 0.73 6.00
C CYS A 3 -6.63 1.96 5.47
N ALA A 4 -6.28 2.90 6.34
CA ALA A 4 -5.46 4.04 5.96
C ALA A 4 -4.05 3.58 5.57
N ILE A 5 -3.50 4.18 4.52
CA ILE A 5 -2.09 4.06 4.18
C ILE A 5 -1.39 5.29 4.75
N GLU A 6 -0.72 5.12 5.88
CA GLU A 6 -0.04 6.19 6.60
C GLU A 6 1.30 6.53 5.91
N ARG A 7 1.25 7.44 4.93
CA ARG A 7 2.43 8.06 4.32
C ARG A 7 2.46 9.56 4.56
N GLU A 8 3.66 10.09 4.75
CA GLU A 8 3.90 11.54 4.85
C GLU A 8 3.67 12.27 3.53
N SER A 9 3.96 11.62 2.40
CA SER A 9 3.74 12.16 1.06
C SER A 9 3.24 11.11 0.07
N LEU A 10 2.33 11.55 -0.80
CA LEU A 10 1.83 10.79 -1.94
C LEU A 10 2.49 11.36 -3.20
N ASP A 11 3.46 10.63 -3.73
CA ASP A 11 4.08 10.91 -5.02
C ASP A 11 3.30 10.22 -6.14
N ASP A 12 3.10 10.91 -7.27
CA ASP A 12 2.32 10.40 -8.41
C ASP A 12 2.98 9.16 -9.02
N THR A 13 4.32 9.13 -9.08
CA THR A 13 5.06 7.97 -9.62
C THR A 13 4.84 6.75 -8.73
N TRP A 14 4.95 6.93 -7.42
CA TRP A 14 4.66 5.92 -6.43
C TRP A 14 3.22 5.43 -6.52
N LEU A 15 2.23 6.32 -6.69
CA LEU A 15 0.82 5.93 -6.78
C LEU A 15 0.54 5.06 -8.01
N VAL A 16 1.16 5.40 -9.15
CA VAL A 16 1.09 4.58 -10.37
C VAL A 16 1.70 3.20 -10.12
N GLN A 17 2.88 3.14 -9.50
CA GLN A 17 3.56 1.87 -9.18
C GLN A 17 2.75 1.02 -8.20
N ALA A 18 2.21 1.62 -7.14
CA ALA A 18 1.34 0.96 -6.16
C ALA A 18 0.08 0.37 -6.83
N SER A 19 -0.53 1.14 -7.73
CA SER A 19 -1.71 0.71 -8.48
C SER A 19 -1.41 -0.46 -9.41
N LEU A 20 -0.30 -0.40 -10.16
CA LEU A 20 0.14 -1.48 -11.04
C LEU A 20 0.53 -2.74 -10.26
N TRP A 21 1.23 -2.58 -9.15
CA TRP A 21 1.57 -3.69 -8.27
C TRP A 21 0.30 -4.37 -7.74
N LEU A 22 -0.66 -3.60 -7.22
CA LEU A 22 -1.91 -4.16 -6.71
C LEU A 22 -2.68 -4.93 -7.80
N ALA A 23 -2.77 -4.37 -9.01
CA ALA A 23 -3.40 -5.00 -10.16
C ALA A 23 -2.66 -6.27 -10.64
N SER A 24 -1.35 -6.37 -10.41
CA SER A 24 -0.54 -7.54 -10.79
C SER A 24 -0.78 -8.76 -9.88
N VAL A 25 -1.28 -8.55 -8.65
CA VAL A 25 -1.53 -9.63 -7.69
C VAL A 25 -2.89 -10.25 -7.97
N ARG A 26 -2.89 -11.40 -8.66
CA ARG A 26 -4.12 -12.14 -9.05
C ARG A 26 -5.08 -12.45 -7.89
N GLY A 27 -4.57 -12.53 -6.65
CA GLY A 27 -5.37 -12.77 -5.45
C GLY A 27 -6.07 -11.54 -4.85
N ASN A 28 -5.80 -10.34 -5.37
CA ASN A 28 -6.23 -9.06 -4.80
C ASN A 28 -7.28 -8.35 -5.68
N LEU A 29 -8.07 -9.09 -6.46
CA LEU A 29 -9.12 -8.51 -7.33
C LEU A 29 -10.20 -7.75 -6.55
N ASP A 30 -10.36 -8.06 -5.27
CA ASP A 30 -11.30 -7.38 -4.38
C ASP A 30 -10.69 -6.15 -3.68
N ASP A 31 -9.41 -5.85 -3.91
CA ASP A 31 -8.72 -4.70 -3.33
C ASP A 31 -8.74 -3.49 -4.28
N SER A 32 -8.84 -2.29 -3.71
CA SER A 32 -8.82 -1.04 -4.49
C SER A 32 -8.23 0.09 -3.66
N LEU A 33 -7.55 1.02 -4.34
CA LEU A 33 -7.07 2.26 -3.73
C LEU A 33 -8.13 3.34 -3.89
N LEU A 34 -8.40 4.06 -2.79
CA LEU A 34 -9.31 5.21 -2.76
C LEU A 34 -8.53 6.42 -2.24
N LEU A 35 -8.54 7.51 -3.00
CA LEU A 35 -8.00 8.80 -2.58
C LEU A 35 -9.17 9.69 -2.15
N GLU A 36 -9.21 10.08 -0.88
CA GLU A 36 -10.28 10.89 -0.29
C GLU A 36 -9.66 11.87 0.72
N ASP A 37 -9.97 13.16 0.59
CA ASP A 37 -9.45 14.24 1.46
C ASP A 37 -7.93 14.24 1.65
N GLY A 38 -7.19 13.98 0.56
CA GLY A 38 -5.73 13.92 0.56
C GLY A 38 -5.14 12.70 1.29
N LYS A 39 -5.99 11.74 1.69
CA LYS A 39 -5.59 10.48 2.32
C LYS A 39 -5.82 9.32 1.37
N LEU A 40 -4.88 8.38 1.37
CA LEU A 40 -4.99 7.16 0.60
C LEU A 40 -5.47 6.01 1.47
N TRP A 41 -6.46 5.30 0.98
CA TRP A 41 -7.10 4.18 1.66
C TRP A 41 -6.99 2.92 0.80
N LEU A 42 -6.64 1.81 1.44
CA LEU A 42 -6.82 0.49 0.86
C LEU A 42 -8.20 -0.03 1.24
N THR A 43 -9.07 -0.22 0.26
CA THR A 43 -10.40 -0.79 0.43
C THR A 43 -10.41 -2.24 -0.04
N ARG A 44 -11.22 -3.08 0.62
CA ARG A 44 -11.45 -4.48 0.21
C ARG A 44 -12.94 -4.78 0.16
N ARG A 45 -13.38 -5.47 -0.89
CA ARG A 45 -14.72 -6.06 -0.99
C ARG A 45 -14.74 -7.41 -0.29
N TYR A 46 -15.40 -7.47 0.85
CA TYR A 46 -15.62 -8.72 1.58
C TYR A 46 -16.87 -9.43 1.08
N ALA A 47 -16.84 -10.76 0.98
CA ALA A 47 -18.02 -11.53 0.64
C ALA A 47 -19.09 -11.39 1.74
N PRO A 48 -20.39 -11.38 1.37
CA PRO A 48 -21.45 -11.40 2.37
C PRO A 48 -21.42 -12.72 3.15
N LYS A 49 -21.72 -12.66 4.45
CA LYS A 49 -21.75 -13.82 5.37
C LYS A 49 -20.41 -14.59 5.43
N LEU A 50 -19.31 -13.85 5.46
CA LEU A 50 -17.99 -14.44 5.59
C LEU A 50 -17.80 -15.11 6.96
N GLU A 51 -17.30 -16.34 6.96
CA GLU A 51 -16.91 -17.03 8.19
C GLU A 51 -15.87 -16.22 8.96
N TYR A 52 -15.99 -16.17 10.29
CA TYR A 52 -15.17 -15.30 11.13
C TYR A 52 -13.67 -15.49 10.92
N ALA A 53 -13.20 -16.76 10.90
CA ALA A 53 -11.79 -17.07 10.71
C ALA A 53 -11.27 -16.58 9.34
N VAL A 54 -12.07 -16.73 8.29
CA VAL A 54 -11.72 -16.26 6.93
C VAL A 54 -11.69 -14.73 6.90
N GLY A 55 -12.65 -14.07 7.55
CA GLY A 55 -12.66 -12.61 7.70
C GLY A 55 -11.44 -12.08 8.41
N GLN A 56 -11.02 -12.71 9.50
CA GLN A 56 -9.82 -12.31 10.23
C GLN A 56 -8.56 -12.46 9.36
N THR A 57 -8.43 -13.57 8.63
CA THR A 57 -7.31 -13.76 7.68
C THR A 57 -7.30 -12.68 6.60
N GLN A 58 -8.45 -12.38 6.00
CA GLN A 58 -8.55 -11.36 4.96
C GLN A 58 -8.28 -9.95 5.49
N LEU A 59 -8.72 -9.60 6.70
CA LEU A 59 -8.38 -8.33 7.36
C LEU A 59 -6.88 -8.23 7.65
N ASN A 60 -6.27 -9.29 8.17
CA ASN A 60 -4.83 -9.31 8.43
C ASN A 60 -4.02 -9.11 7.15
N GLN A 61 -4.46 -9.69 6.03
CA GLN A 61 -3.86 -9.47 4.72
C GLN A 61 -4.01 -8.02 4.25
N GLN A 62 -5.21 -7.43 4.36
CA GLN A 62 -5.45 -6.03 4.00
C GLN A 62 -4.52 -5.09 4.81
N LEU A 63 -4.40 -5.31 6.12
CA LEU A 63 -3.50 -4.54 6.98
C LEU A 63 -2.02 -4.71 6.58
N ALA A 64 -1.59 -5.93 6.24
CA ALA A 64 -0.23 -6.18 5.80
C ALA A 64 0.10 -5.43 4.51
N ILE A 65 -0.83 -5.41 3.54
CA ILE A 65 -0.68 -4.66 2.29
C ILE A 65 -0.62 -3.15 2.57
N ALA A 66 -1.52 -2.61 3.40
CA ALA A 66 -1.53 -1.19 3.73
C ALA A 66 -0.23 -0.74 4.40
N ARG A 67 0.31 -1.54 5.34
CA ARG A 67 1.61 -1.30 5.98
C ARG A 67 2.79 -1.39 5.01
N TRP A 68 2.75 -2.35 4.09
CA TRP A 68 3.77 -2.45 3.05
C TRP A 68 3.75 -1.22 2.14
N LEU A 69 2.58 -0.80 1.67
CA LEU A 69 2.41 0.41 0.86
C LEU A 69 2.89 1.67 1.62
N ALA A 70 2.64 1.75 2.93
CA ALA A 70 3.10 2.87 3.74
C ALA A 70 4.62 3.07 3.63
N THR A 71 5.38 1.98 3.74
CA THR A 71 6.85 1.99 3.81
C THR A 71 7.56 1.81 2.46
N HIS A 72 6.85 1.38 1.42
CA HIS A 72 7.45 1.06 0.13
C HIS A 72 7.87 2.31 -0.65
N GLY A 73 9.12 2.39 -1.10
CA GLY A 73 9.59 3.55 -1.88
C GLY A 73 9.81 4.81 -1.03
N GLU A 74 9.87 4.70 0.30
CA GLU A 74 10.60 5.70 1.09
C GLU A 74 12.05 5.64 0.65
N SER A 75 12.49 6.66 -0.09
CA SER A 75 13.89 6.85 -0.43
C SER A 75 14.69 6.84 0.87
N LYS A 76 15.55 5.84 1.06
CA LYS A 76 16.67 5.99 1.99
C LYS A 76 17.38 7.29 1.59
N PRO A 77 17.79 8.13 2.56
CA PRO A 77 18.53 9.34 2.26
C PRO A 77 19.67 8.96 1.32
N GLU A 78 19.66 9.63 0.18
CA GLU A 78 20.56 9.42 -0.93
C GLU A 78 21.97 9.35 -0.37
N THR A 79 22.71 8.33 -0.78
CA THR A 79 24.11 8.13 -0.43
C THR A 79 25.00 9.15 -1.17
N ALA A 80 24.57 10.41 -1.19
CA ALA A 80 25.25 11.56 -1.78
C ALA A 80 26.57 11.88 -1.07
N GLU A 81 26.85 11.26 0.08
CA GLU A 81 28.13 11.37 0.79
C GLU A 81 29.21 10.39 0.32
N LEU A 82 28.89 9.31 -0.41
CA LEU A 82 29.91 8.34 -0.86
C LEU A 82 30.59 8.72 -2.18
N THR A 83 29.99 9.56 -3.01
CA THR A 83 30.60 10.07 -4.26
C THR A 83 31.45 11.33 -4.07
N ARG A 84 31.38 11.98 -2.90
CA ARG A 84 32.25 13.13 -2.56
C ARG A 84 33.61 12.75 -1.97
N ARG A 85 33.79 11.50 -1.54
CA ARG A 85 35.04 11.00 -0.95
C ARG A 85 36.10 10.53 -1.96
N TRP A 86 35.80 10.59 -3.26
CA TRP A 86 36.69 10.12 -4.32
C TRP A 86 36.85 11.11 -5.49
N ARG A 87 36.69 12.41 -5.25
CA ARG A 87 37.11 13.47 -6.17
C ARG A 87 38.13 14.37 -5.53
#